data_AF-I4FVW1-F1
#
_entry.id   AF-I4FVW1-F1
#
_cell.length_a   1.000
_cell.length_b   1.000
_cell.length_c   1.000
_cell.angle_alpha   90.00
_cell.angle_beta   90.00
_cell.angle_gamma   90.00
#
_symmetry.space_group_name_H-M   'P 1'
#
loop_
_entity.id
_entity.type
_entity.pdbx_description
1 polymer ?
#
loop_
_entity_poly.entity_id
_entity_poly.type
_entity_poly.pdbx_seq_one_letter_code
_entity_poly.pdbx_strand_id
1 'polypeptide(L)'
;MGLQTGDNDRFLRLWFEVEYQNIGFNLENRKQAQESQKKWFPYNKGGEFRKWYGNQEYLVNWENDGQEIANFKPRAVIRNPSYYFQESITWSFVSSSCFGVRFSPKGFIFDVGGSSLFTEQENMTFLTSLLCSKIAFDLMKIMNPTLNFQVGNVASIPIVKNNNSLIETVGVKSISLSRQDWNSYETSWDFTTLPLLRVGSENLEQNTSFPLSTSLKETYQNLRQKWQEMTLAMQKLEEENNSIFIEAYGLEDELTPEVLLKEITLTCNPHYRYKKEVGSEKWEVGNKEENTIHFPIDEDLEKRLLADTIKEFISYSVGCMFGRYSLDKEGLILANQGETLQDYLKQIPNPTFPPTETNVIPILEGDWFSDDITEQFRQFLRLTFGEKNYQQNLNFIEEAIGKSLEKYFLKDFYDDHTKRYKKRPIYWLFSSPKGTFNALIYLHRYRPDTVNIVLNSYLREFRLKLEVKLDTFQQIEISTSATKTEKTKALRESEQIKKMIGELETYEQETLYPLAIAQKEIDLDDGVKVNYTKLGKALKNITGLG
;
A
#
# COMPACT_ATOMS: atom_id res chain seq x y z
N MET A 1 7.11 26.18 11.37
CA MET A 1 6.65 25.08 12.25
C MET A 1 5.16 24.91 12.09
N GLY A 2 4.69 23.67 11.91
CA GLY A 2 3.28 23.35 11.75
C GLY A 2 2.56 22.97 13.05
N LEU A 3 1.45 22.25 12.89
CA LEU A 3 0.59 21.75 13.95
C LEU A 3 1.34 20.77 14.87
N GLN A 4 1.15 20.92 16.18
CA GLN A 4 1.54 19.91 17.17
C GLN A 4 0.26 19.34 17.78
N THR A 5 -0.06 18.09 17.45
CA THR A 5 -1.31 17.43 17.90
C THR A 5 -1.29 17.06 19.39
N GLY A 6 -0.10 16.86 19.98
CA GLY A 6 0.06 16.45 21.37
C GLY A 6 -0.27 14.98 21.66
N ASP A 7 -0.98 14.30 20.74
CA ASP A 7 -1.29 12.87 20.78
C ASP A 7 -1.57 12.35 19.35
N ASN A 8 -0.61 11.62 18.78
CA ASN A 8 -0.76 11.12 17.40
C ASN A 8 -1.79 9.99 17.29
N ASP A 9 -1.91 9.12 18.29
CA ASP A 9 -2.85 8.00 18.23
C ASP A 9 -4.30 8.47 18.36
N ARG A 10 -4.53 9.62 19.01
CA ARG A 10 -5.86 10.26 19.05
C ARG A 10 -6.21 10.99 17.75
N PHE A 11 -5.31 11.81 17.23
CA PHE A 11 -5.65 12.79 16.18
C PHE A 11 -5.23 12.41 14.76
N LEU A 12 -4.41 11.37 14.58
CA LEU A 12 -3.90 10.96 13.27
C LEU A 12 -4.35 9.56 12.88
N ARG A 13 -4.63 9.38 11.59
CA ARG A 13 -4.95 8.09 10.98
C ARG A 13 -4.18 7.93 9.69
N LEU A 14 -3.86 6.70 9.30
CA LEU A 14 -3.60 6.43 7.89
C LEU A 14 -4.93 6.48 7.13
N TRP A 15 -4.90 6.94 5.88
CA TRP A 15 -6.12 7.26 5.14
C TRP A 15 -7.10 6.08 4.99
N PHE A 16 -6.58 4.86 4.95
CA PHE A 16 -7.38 3.63 4.81
C PHE A 16 -7.94 3.11 6.15
N GLU A 17 -7.69 3.81 7.27
CA GLU A 17 -8.23 3.42 8.56
C GLU A 17 -9.64 3.98 8.80
N VAL A 18 -10.04 5.02 8.06
CA VAL A 18 -11.25 5.83 8.30
C VAL A 18 -12.26 5.66 7.17
N GLU A 19 -13.49 6.12 7.39
CA GLU A 19 -14.46 6.19 6.29
C GLU A 19 -13.97 7.14 5.19
N TYR A 20 -13.89 6.63 3.95
CA TYR A 20 -13.40 7.42 2.82
C TYR A 20 -14.23 8.70 2.60
N GLN A 21 -15.55 8.60 2.78
CA GLN A 21 -16.46 9.75 2.69
C GLN A 21 -16.23 10.81 3.79
N ASN A 22 -15.56 10.50 4.90
CA ASN A 22 -15.26 11.46 5.97
C ASN A 22 -13.98 12.26 5.73
N ILE A 23 -13.32 12.04 4.58
CA ILE A 23 -12.08 12.71 4.20
C ILE A 23 -12.35 13.94 3.31
N GLY A 24 -11.79 15.09 3.68
CA GLY A 24 -11.82 16.33 2.90
C GLY A 24 -10.57 16.53 2.04
N PHE A 25 -10.51 15.89 0.87
CA PHE A 25 -9.41 16.08 -0.09
C PHE A 25 -9.53 17.39 -0.88
N ASN A 26 -8.38 17.93 -1.33
CA ASN A 26 -8.29 19.02 -2.30
C ASN A 26 -9.00 20.34 -1.94
N LEU A 27 -9.25 20.59 -0.65
CA LEU A 27 -9.85 21.85 -0.18
C LEU A 27 -8.81 22.96 -0.16
N GLU A 28 -9.20 24.18 -0.49
CA GLU A 28 -8.25 25.28 -0.72
C GLU A 28 -7.94 26.11 0.54
N ASN A 29 -8.83 26.06 1.52
CA ASN A 29 -8.74 26.89 2.72
C ASN A 29 -9.62 26.35 3.86
N ARG A 30 -9.42 26.91 5.06
CA ARG A 30 -10.16 26.55 6.28
C ARG A 30 -11.67 26.73 6.16
N LYS A 31 -12.13 27.71 5.38
CA LYS A 31 -13.56 27.97 5.17
C LYS A 31 -14.20 26.81 4.40
N GLN A 32 -13.61 26.41 3.27
CA GLN A 32 -14.06 25.23 2.53
C GLN A 32 -13.98 23.96 3.39
N ALA A 33 -12.93 23.80 4.20
CA ALA A 33 -12.82 22.68 5.15
C ALA A 33 -13.97 22.64 6.15
N GLN A 34 -14.34 23.77 6.75
CA GLN A 34 -15.45 23.85 7.67
C GLN A 34 -16.81 23.60 6.98
N GLU A 35 -17.02 24.18 5.79
CA GLU A 35 -18.23 23.98 4.99
C GLU A 35 -18.41 22.52 4.52
N SER A 36 -17.31 21.79 4.33
CA SER A 36 -17.34 20.38 3.92
C SER A 36 -17.91 19.43 4.98
N GLN A 37 -17.94 19.85 6.25
CA GLN A 37 -18.35 19.04 7.40
C GLN A 37 -17.60 17.70 7.52
N LYS A 38 -16.42 17.61 6.92
CA LYS A 38 -15.53 16.44 7.02
C LYS A 38 -14.74 16.48 8.31
N LYS A 39 -14.29 15.30 8.74
CA LYS A 39 -13.51 15.11 9.96
C LYS A 39 -12.02 15.01 9.68
N TRP A 40 -11.66 14.25 8.65
CA TRP A 40 -10.28 13.90 8.35
C TRP A 40 -9.75 14.71 7.17
N PHE A 41 -8.54 15.25 7.29
CA PHE A 41 -7.91 16.05 6.24
C PHE A 41 -6.46 15.63 6.02
N PRO A 42 -5.94 15.68 4.78
CA PRO A 42 -4.55 15.33 4.47
C PRO A 42 -3.53 16.02 5.38
N TYR A 43 -2.52 15.25 5.81
CA TYR A 43 -1.57 15.69 6.82
C TYR A 43 -0.12 15.37 6.45
N ASN A 44 0.70 16.41 6.31
CA ASN A 44 2.14 16.28 6.07
C ASN A 44 2.87 15.98 7.38
N LYS A 45 3.26 14.71 7.54
CA LYS A 45 4.00 14.17 8.70
C LYS A 45 5.50 13.93 8.42
N GLY A 46 5.98 14.33 7.25
CA GLY A 46 7.33 14.00 6.78
C GLY A 46 7.37 12.61 6.15
N GLY A 47 8.13 11.67 6.72
CA GLY A 47 8.26 10.30 6.24
C GLY A 47 9.65 9.98 5.68
N GLU A 48 9.77 8.84 5.00
CA GLU A 48 11.02 8.40 4.38
C GLU A 48 11.55 9.42 3.37
N PHE A 49 12.86 9.39 3.12
CA PHE A 49 13.48 10.26 2.13
C PHE A 49 12.91 9.98 0.73
N ARG A 50 12.28 10.99 0.13
CA ARG A 50 11.73 10.96 -1.23
C ARG A 50 11.71 12.38 -1.81
N LYS A 51 12.04 12.51 -3.09
CA LYS A 51 12.00 13.78 -3.85
C LYS A 51 10.74 13.91 -4.71
N TRP A 52 10.43 15.16 -5.05
CA TRP A 52 9.41 15.61 -6.00
C TRP A 52 7.95 15.43 -5.57
N TYR A 53 7.52 14.24 -5.12
CA TYR A 53 6.13 13.98 -4.73
C TYR A 53 6.04 12.73 -3.83
N GLY A 54 5.00 12.60 -3.01
CA GLY A 54 4.69 11.38 -2.24
C GLY A 54 4.69 11.55 -0.71
N ASN A 55 4.73 10.43 0.02
CA ASN A 55 4.56 10.36 1.49
C ASN A 55 3.21 10.90 2.00
N GLN A 56 2.21 10.89 1.13
CA GLN A 56 0.88 11.38 1.42
C GLN A 56 0.05 10.21 1.95
N GLU A 57 0.13 9.96 3.26
CA GLU A 57 -0.47 8.76 3.88
C GLU A 57 -1.34 9.07 5.10
N TYR A 58 -1.03 10.17 5.79
CA TYR A 58 -1.67 10.53 7.05
C TYR A 58 -2.81 11.51 6.84
N LEU A 59 -3.82 11.37 7.67
CA LEU A 59 -4.89 12.32 7.88
C LEU A 59 -4.84 12.82 9.32
N VAL A 60 -5.32 14.04 9.53
CA VAL A 60 -5.52 14.65 10.86
C VAL A 60 -7.00 14.95 11.07
N ASN A 61 -7.49 14.74 12.28
CA ASN A 61 -8.79 15.22 12.69
C ASN A 61 -8.76 16.75 12.76
N TRP A 62 -9.39 17.41 11.78
CA TRP A 62 -9.59 18.86 11.76
C TRP A 62 -11.09 19.22 11.71
N GLU A 63 -11.93 18.32 12.23
CA GLU A 63 -13.36 18.54 12.33
C GLU A 63 -13.66 19.84 13.09
N ASN A 64 -14.70 20.55 12.66
CA ASN A 64 -15.13 21.81 13.27
C ASN A 64 -13.97 22.81 13.39
N ASP A 65 -13.14 22.89 12.34
CA ASP A 65 -11.95 23.75 12.28
C ASP A 65 -10.91 23.47 13.39
N GLY A 66 -10.76 22.19 13.73
CA GLY A 66 -9.78 21.70 14.69
C GLY A 66 -10.18 21.93 16.16
N GLN A 67 -11.48 22.07 16.44
CA GLN A 67 -12.00 22.39 17.78
C GLN A 67 -11.52 21.40 18.86
N GLU A 68 -11.47 20.10 18.56
CA GLU A 68 -11.00 19.08 19.51
C GLU A 68 -9.51 19.26 19.84
N ILE A 69 -8.68 19.47 18.82
CA ILE A 69 -7.24 19.73 18.99
C ILE A 69 -7.02 21.05 19.74
N ALA A 70 -7.78 22.10 19.42
CA ALA A 70 -7.68 23.40 20.08
C ALA A 70 -7.97 23.32 21.59
N ASN A 71 -8.86 22.41 22.00
CA ASN A 71 -9.23 22.18 23.39
C ASN A 71 -8.23 21.26 24.13
N PHE A 72 -7.36 20.55 23.42
CA PHE A 72 -6.38 19.62 24.02
C PHE A 72 -5.11 20.33 24.55
N LYS A 73 -5.30 21.48 25.22
CA LYS A 73 -4.22 22.25 25.83
C LYS A 73 -3.79 21.67 27.18
N PRO A 74 -2.52 21.84 27.59
CA PRO A 74 -1.43 22.54 26.89
C PRO A 74 -0.67 21.65 25.89
N ARG A 75 -1.10 20.39 25.66
CA ARG A 75 -0.36 19.41 24.85
C ARG A 75 -0.40 19.72 23.35
N ALA A 76 -1.56 20.09 22.85
CA ALA A 76 -1.73 20.51 21.46
C ALA A 76 -1.42 22.00 21.28
N VAL A 77 -0.76 22.33 20.16
CA VAL A 77 -0.42 23.69 19.78
C VAL A 77 -0.71 23.90 18.30
N ILE A 78 -1.76 24.68 18.00
CA ILE A 78 -2.08 25.11 16.64
C ILE A 78 -1.18 26.27 16.28
N ARG A 79 -0.42 26.14 15.18
CA ARG A 79 0.50 27.15 14.68
C ARG A 79 0.28 27.39 13.21
N ASN A 80 0.37 28.66 12.80
CA ASN A 80 0.31 29.07 11.40
C ASN A 80 -0.96 28.58 10.64
N PRO A 81 -2.17 28.65 11.24
CA PRO A 81 -3.39 28.12 10.60
C PRO A 81 -3.76 28.87 9.31
N SER A 82 -3.25 30.07 9.09
CA SER A 82 -3.43 30.82 7.83
C SER A 82 -2.88 30.09 6.61
N TYR A 83 -1.88 29.21 6.79
CA TYR A 83 -1.26 28.43 5.73
C TYR A 83 -1.88 27.05 5.52
N TYR A 84 -2.82 26.64 6.36
CA TYR A 84 -3.45 25.33 6.21
C TYR A 84 -4.25 25.29 4.90
N PHE A 85 -4.23 24.11 4.26
CA PHE A 85 -4.88 23.79 3.01
C PHE A 85 -4.27 24.43 1.75
N GLN A 86 -3.28 25.31 1.89
CA GLN A 86 -2.55 25.88 0.75
C GLN A 86 -1.56 24.88 0.15
N GLU A 87 -1.27 25.04 -1.14
CA GLU A 87 -0.17 24.34 -1.80
C GLU A 87 1.18 24.70 -1.15
N SER A 88 2.08 23.74 -1.05
CA SER A 88 3.37 23.95 -0.39
C SER A 88 4.45 23.01 -0.90
N ILE A 89 5.69 23.31 -0.53
CA ILE A 89 6.84 22.41 -0.65
C ILE A 89 7.11 21.83 0.74
N THR A 90 7.07 20.52 0.90
CA THR A 90 7.26 19.84 2.18
C THR A 90 8.50 18.97 2.19
N TRP A 91 9.12 18.81 3.36
CA TRP A 91 10.26 17.91 3.56
C TRP A 91 10.19 17.21 4.91
N SER A 92 10.97 16.13 5.03
CA SER A 92 11.12 15.42 6.29
C SER A 92 12.13 16.16 7.18
N PHE A 93 11.71 16.56 8.38
CA PHE A 93 12.54 17.33 9.31
C PHE A 93 13.78 16.57 9.75
N VAL A 94 13.66 15.26 9.98
CA VAL A 94 14.78 14.39 10.34
C VAL A 94 15.20 13.61 9.11
N SER A 95 16.46 13.74 8.71
CA SER A 95 17.07 12.90 7.69
C SER A 95 18.57 12.78 7.94
N SER A 96 19.09 11.56 7.93
CA SER A 96 20.45 11.27 8.37
C SER A 96 21.52 11.52 7.32
N SER A 97 21.16 11.59 6.04
CA SER A 97 22.15 11.52 4.96
C SER A 97 21.76 12.17 3.63
N CYS A 98 20.53 12.66 3.45
CA CYS A 98 20.06 13.24 2.18
C CYS A 98 19.05 14.37 2.44
N PHE A 99 19.13 15.49 1.71
CA PHE A 99 18.10 16.53 1.67
C PHE A 99 17.29 16.42 0.39
N GLY A 100 15.99 16.66 0.48
CA GLY A 100 15.07 16.63 -0.65
C GLY A 100 13.68 17.05 -0.22
N VAL A 101 12.94 17.61 -1.17
CA VAL A 101 11.61 18.15 -0.93
C VAL A 101 10.57 17.50 -1.84
N ARG A 102 9.31 17.68 -1.51
CA ARG A 102 8.16 17.18 -2.26
C ARG A 102 7.16 18.29 -2.45
N PHE A 103 6.57 18.36 -3.63
CA PHE A 103 5.39 19.16 -3.87
C PHE A 103 4.19 18.57 -3.11
N SER A 104 3.53 19.40 -2.32
CA SER A 104 2.28 19.10 -1.62
C SER A 104 1.16 19.90 -2.26
N PRO A 105 0.14 19.25 -2.85
CA PRO A 105 -1.00 19.96 -3.40
C PRO A 105 -1.84 20.58 -2.28
N LYS A 106 -2.90 21.29 -2.68
CA LYS A 106 -3.88 21.86 -1.75
C LYS A 106 -4.58 20.77 -0.91
N GLY A 107 -5.15 21.18 0.21
CA GLY A 107 -5.89 20.29 1.11
C GLY A 107 -5.11 19.82 2.34
N PHE A 108 -3.84 20.19 2.47
CA PHE A 108 -2.97 19.66 3.53
C PHE A 108 -2.86 20.58 4.75
N ILE A 109 -2.85 19.97 5.92
CA ILE A 109 -2.29 20.52 7.15
C ILE A 109 -0.89 19.94 7.33
N PHE A 110 0.04 20.67 7.93
CA PHE A 110 1.44 20.25 8.08
C PHE A 110 1.89 20.27 9.53
N ASP A 111 2.82 19.38 9.88
CA ASP A 111 3.34 19.23 11.25
C ASP A 111 4.78 19.78 11.39
N VAL A 112 5.45 19.41 12.48
CA VAL A 112 6.87 19.77 12.68
C VAL A 112 7.79 18.83 11.86
N GLY A 113 7.47 17.53 11.83
CA GLY A 113 8.20 16.49 11.11
C GLY A 113 8.06 16.55 9.58
N GLY A 114 6.97 17.11 9.06
CA GLY A 114 6.68 17.47 7.68
C GLY A 114 6.59 18.98 7.56
N SER A 115 7.70 19.68 7.80
CA SER A 115 7.73 21.13 7.65
C SER A 115 7.45 21.54 6.21
N SER A 116 6.92 22.76 6.03
CA SER A 116 6.47 23.27 4.73
C SER A 116 6.99 24.68 4.46
N LEU A 117 7.23 24.95 3.18
CA LEU A 117 7.50 26.25 2.58
C LEU A 117 6.30 26.65 1.72
N PHE A 118 5.87 27.90 1.87
CA PHE A 118 4.76 28.50 1.12
C PHE A 118 5.29 29.64 0.26
N THR A 119 4.82 29.71 -0.97
CA THR A 119 5.24 30.72 -1.96
C THR A 119 4.10 30.97 -2.94
N GLU A 120 4.24 31.99 -3.77
CA GLU A 120 3.35 32.23 -4.90
C GLU A 120 3.49 31.12 -5.94
N GLN A 121 2.41 30.81 -6.65
CA GLN A 121 2.34 29.68 -7.58
C GLN A 121 3.41 29.73 -8.67
N GLU A 122 3.74 30.92 -9.16
CA GLU A 122 4.79 31.16 -10.16
C GLU A 122 6.20 30.75 -9.70
N ASN A 123 6.45 30.69 -8.39
CA ASN A 123 7.75 30.34 -7.81
C ASN A 123 7.81 28.88 -7.32
N MET A 124 6.68 28.16 -7.32
CA MET A 124 6.54 26.85 -6.69
C MET A 124 7.46 25.80 -7.33
N THR A 125 7.42 25.69 -8.65
CA THR A 125 8.25 24.73 -9.38
C THR A 125 9.73 25.12 -9.29
N PHE A 126 10.06 26.40 -9.48
CA PHE A 126 11.45 26.89 -9.35
C PHE A 126 12.06 26.53 -7.99
N LEU A 127 11.36 26.83 -6.89
CA LEU A 127 11.86 26.51 -5.55
C LEU A 127 11.92 25.01 -5.29
N THR A 128 10.97 24.23 -5.82
CA THR A 128 11.01 22.77 -5.72
C THR A 128 12.25 22.22 -6.43
N SER A 129 12.51 22.67 -7.65
CA SER A 129 13.67 22.30 -8.47
C SER A 129 14.99 22.67 -7.79
N LEU A 130 15.10 23.89 -7.24
CA LEU A 130 16.29 24.32 -6.49
C LEU A 130 16.52 23.40 -5.28
N LEU A 131 15.49 23.18 -4.46
CA LEU A 131 15.62 22.41 -3.22
C LEU A 131 15.82 20.90 -3.46
N CYS A 132 15.47 20.38 -4.64
CA CYS A 132 15.80 19.03 -5.08
C CYS A 132 17.18 18.90 -5.75
N SER A 133 17.88 20.02 -5.99
CA SER A 133 19.22 20.01 -6.59
C SER A 133 20.32 19.58 -5.61
N LYS A 134 21.43 19.10 -6.16
CA LYS A 134 22.64 18.73 -5.41
C LYS A 134 23.22 19.91 -4.62
N ILE A 135 23.15 21.12 -5.18
CA ILE A 135 23.60 22.34 -4.51
C ILE A 135 22.83 22.59 -3.22
N ALA A 136 21.50 22.49 -3.25
CA ALA A 136 20.71 22.72 -2.04
C ALA A 136 21.09 21.73 -0.94
N PHE A 137 21.36 20.46 -1.29
CA PHE A 137 21.82 19.48 -0.32
C PHE A 137 23.21 19.80 0.25
N ASP A 138 24.19 20.15 -0.58
CA ASP A 138 25.54 20.47 -0.11
C ASP A 138 25.59 21.77 0.69
N LEU A 139 24.82 22.79 0.30
CA LEU A 139 24.64 24.00 1.12
C LEU A 139 24.03 23.66 2.48
N MET A 140 23.02 22.80 2.52
CA MET A 140 22.41 22.36 3.78
C MET A 140 23.42 21.63 4.67
N LYS A 141 24.32 20.81 4.13
CA LYS A 141 25.39 20.17 4.93
C LYS A 141 26.35 21.19 5.54
N ILE A 142 26.73 22.23 4.78
CA ILE A 142 27.64 23.27 5.25
C ILE A 142 26.97 24.09 6.37
N MET A 143 25.71 24.47 6.17
CA MET A 143 24.98 25.36 7.08
C MET A 143 24.43 24.65 8.32
N ASN A 144 24.18 23.34 8.21
CA ASN A 144 23.57 22.55 9.25
C ASN A 144 24.19 21.14 9.31
N PRO A 145 25.24 20.94 10.11
CA PRO A 145 25.89 19.63 10.25
C PRO A 145 25.06 18.62 11.07
N THR A 146 23.81 18.94 11.43
CA THR A 146 22.92 18.05 12.19
C THR A 146 21.91 17.34 11.27
N LEU A 147 21.28 16.28 11.77
CA LEU A 147 20.26 15.52 11.03
C LEU A 147 18.91 16.25 10.88
N ASN A 148 18.76 17.43 11.47
CA ASN A 148 17.47 18.13 11.58
C ASN A 148 17.41 19.31 10.63
N PHE A 149 16.72 19.19 9.49
CA PHE A 149 16.52 20.27 8.53
C PHE A 149 15.44 21.26 9.00
N GLN A 150 15.84 22.21 9.85
CA GLN A 150 14.92 23.20 10.39
C GLN A 150 14.49 24.22 9.33
N VAL A 151 13.29 24.78 9.52
CA VAL A 151 12.73 25.82 8.63
C VAL A 151 13.69 27.01 8.48
N GLY A 152 14.39 27.40 9.54
CA GLY A 152 15.37 28.49 9.49
C GLY A 152 16.57 28.18 8.59
N ASN A 153 17.04 26.93 8.58
CA ASN A 153 18.16 26.51 7.71
C ASN A 153 17.73 26.52 6.24
N VAL A 154 16.56 25.96 5.92
CA VAL A 154 16.04 25.96 4.55
C VAL A 154 15.79 27.39 4.05
N ALA A 155 15.25 28.27 4.91
CA ALA A 155 15.02 29.68 4.58
C ALA A 155 16.32 30.48 4.34
N SER A 156 17.46 29.99 4.82
CA SER A 156 18.77 30.65 4.63
C SER A 156 19.53 30.20 3.39
N ILE A 157 19.01 29.23 2.63
CA ILE A 157 19.61 28.81 1.36
C ILE A 157 19.63 30.03 0.42
N PRO A 158 20.81 30.45 -0.09
CA PRO A 158 20.90 31.53 -1.06
C PRO A 158 20.15 31.17 -2.33
N ILE A 159 19.42 32.12 -2.91
CA ILE A 159 18.68 31.93 -4.16
C ILE A 159 19.32 32.79 -5.23
N VAL A 160 19.95 32.16 -6.22
CA VAL A 160 20.32 32.83 -7.47
C VAL A 160 19.13 32.79 -8.41
N LYS A 161 18.59 33.96 -8.76
CA LYS A 161 17.49 34.05 -9.74
C LYS A 161 18.01 33.58 -11.10
N ASN A 162 17.33 32.58 -11.67
CA ASN A 162 17.61 32.06 -13.00
C ASN A 162 16.29 32.01 -13.78
N ASN A 163 16.24 32.72 -14.92
CA ASN A 163 15.06 32.78 -15.78
C ASN A 163 15.05 31.66 -16.84
N ASN A 164 15.86 30.62 -16.68
CA ASN A 164 15.88 29.49 -17.59
C ASN A 164 14.56 28.71 -17.50
N SER A 165 13.76 28.77 -18.58
CA SER A 165 12.46 28.11 -18.70
C SER A 165 12.54 26.57 -18.62
N LEU A 166 13.75 25.99 -18.79
CA LEU A 166 13.97 24.57 -18.58
C LEU A 166 13.75 24.15 -17.13
N ILE A 167 13.97 25.03 -16.14
CA ILE A 167 13.75 24.71 -14.71
C ILE A 167 12.30 24.32 -14.46
N GLU A 168 11.37 25.06 -15.06
CA GLU A 168 9.93 24.78 -14.97
C GLU A 168 9.61 23.43 -15.63
N THR A 169 10.13 23.22 -16.83
CA THR A 169 9.90 22.00 -17.61
C THR A 169 10.42 20.77 -16.88
N VAL A 170 11.62 20.83 -16.33
CA VAL A 170 12.26 19.75 -15.57
C VAL A 170 11.48 19.50 -14.28
N GLY A 171 11.18 20.54 -13.50
CA GLY A 171 10.44 20.42 -12.25
C GLY A 171 9.06 19.81 -12.41
N VAL A 172 8.27 20.29 -13.39
CA VAL A 172 6.93 19.75 -13.68
C VAL A 172 7.00 18.28 -14.09
N LYS A 173 7.94 17.91 -14.97
CA LYS A 173 8.12 16.51 -15.40
C LYS A 173 8.53 15.61 -14.24
N SER A 174 9.46 16.05 -13.39
CA SER A 174 9.90 15.28 -12.22
C SER A 174 8.78 15.09 -11.19
N ILE A 175 7.99 16.14 -10.91
CA ILE A 175 6.80 16.02 -10.04
C ILE A 175 5.79 15.03 -10.65
N SER A 176 5.54 15.12 -11.96
CA SER A 176 4.60 14.26 -12.66
C SER A 176 5.01 12.78 -12.62
N LEU A 177 6.27 12.46 -12.96
CA LEU A 177 6.77 11.07 -12.92
C LEU A 177 6.75 10.50 -11.49
N SER A 178 7.18 11.29 -10.50
CA SER A 178 7.15 10.85 -9.09
C SER A 178 5.72 10.64 -8.57
N ARG A 179 4.75 11.43 -9.05
CA ARG A 179 3.32 11.24 -8.76
C ARG A 179 2.76 9.99 -9.42
N GLN A 180 3.08 9.74 -10.68
CA GLN A 180 2.65 8.52 -11.39
C GLN A 180 3.17 7.26 -10.69
N ASP A 181 4.44 7.25 -10.30
CA ASP A 181 5.01 6.16 -9.50
C ASP A 181 4.31 6.03 -8.14
N TRP A 182 4.11 7.12 -7.39
CA TRP A 182 3.41 7.07 -6.09
C TRP A 182 1.99 6.49 -6.21
N ASN A 183 1.23 6.93 -7.21
CA ASN A 183 -0.15 6.52 -7.45
C ASN A 183 -0.28 5.13 -8.08
N SER A 184 0.83 4.47 -8.41
CA SER A 184 0.86 3.09 -8.93
C SER A 184 0.74 2.02 -7.84
N TYR A 185 0.68 2.40 -6.56
CA TYR A 185 0.66 1.48 -5.41
C TYR A 185 -0.58 1.69 -4.53
N GLU A 186 -1.17 0.59 -4.05
CA GLU A 186 -2.42 0.56 -3.23
C GLU A 186 -2.40 1.41 -1.94
N THR A 187 -1.22 1.85 -1.50
CA THR A 187 -1.04 2.71 -0.33
C THR A 187 -1.26 4.19 -0.65
N SER A 188 -1.33 4.58 -1.92
CA SER A 188 -1.81 5.90 -2.32
C SER A 188 -3.33 5.91 -2.35
N TRP A 189 -3.95 6.97 -1.82
CA TRP A 189 -5.40 7.16 -1.94
C TRP A 189 -5.86 7.47 -3.37
N ASP A 190 -4.94 7.86 -4.26
CA ASP A 190 -5.19 8.06 -5.69
C ASP A 190 -4.91 6.79 -6.53
N PHE A 191 -4.65 5.65 -5.89
CA PHE A 191 -4.46 4.39 -6.61
C PHE A 191 -5.76 3.97 -7.32
N THR A 192 -5.68 3.79 -8.64
CA THR A 192 -6.85 3.44 -9.45
C THR A 192 -6.90 1.97 -9.82
N THR A 193 -5.79 1.41 -10.28
CA THR A 193 -5.67 0.00 -10.67
C THR A 193 -4.21 -0.42 -10.71
N LEU A 194 -3.96 -1.72 -10.72
CA LEU A 194 -2.61 -2.27 -10.73
C LEU A 194 -1.95 -2.06 -12.11
N PRO A 195 -0.77 -1.40 -12.20
CA PRO A 195 -0.09 -1.18 -13.47
C PRO A 195 0.15 -2.45 -14.29
N LEU A 196 0.40 -3.58 -13.62
CA LEU A 196 0.58 -4.89 -14.24
C LEU A 196 -0.62 -5.35 -15.07
N LEU A 197 -1.82 -4.84 -14.84
CA LEU A 197 -3.01 -5.16 -15.63
C LEU A 197 -3.28 -4.18 -16.77
N ARG A 198 -2.50 -3.09 -16.88
CA ARG A 198 -2.66 -2.06 -17.93
C ARG A 198 -1.59 -2.12 -19.03
N VAL A 199 -0.52 -2.89 -18.84
CA VAL A 199 0.60 -2.87 -19.79
C VAL A 199 0.25 -3.69 -21.03
N GLY A 200 0.14 -3.03 -22.18
CA GLY A 200 -0.17 -3.67 -23.48
C GLY A 200 -1.47 -3.19 -24.12
N SER A 201 -2.30 -2.42 -23.42
CA SER A 201 -3.37 -1.65 -24.07
C SER A 201 -2.73 -0.42 -24.73
N GLU A 202 -2.30 -0.55 -25.99
CA GLU A 202 -1.68 0.55 -26.75
C GLU A 202 -2.58 1.78 -26.91
N ASN A 203 -3.87 1.68 -26.55
CA ASN A 203 -4.79 2.80 -26.42
C ASN A 203 -5.22 2.97 -24.95
N LEU A 204 -4.59 3.92 -24.25
CA LEU A 204 -4.97 4.36 -22.90
C LEU A 204 -6.41 4.91 -22.81
N GLU A 205 -7.06 5.15 -23.95
CA GLU A 205 -8.43 5.66 -24.07
C GLU A 205 -9.51 4.56 -24.21
N GLN A 206 -9.13 3.28 -24.28
CA GLN A 206 -10.09 2.18 -24.35
C GLN A 206 -9.98 1.30 -23.11
N ASN A 207 -11.14 1.04 -22.47
CA ASN A 207 -11.30 0.11 -21.36
C ASN A 207 -10.41 -1.13 -21.58
N THR A 208 -9.54 -1.45 -20.60
CA THR A 208 -8.79 -2.70 -20.62
C THR A 208 -9.80 -3.85 -20.69
N SER A 209 -9.87 -4.50 -21.85
CA SER A 209 -10.74 -5.66 -22.03
C SER A 209 -10.00 -6.88 -21.54
N PHE A 210 -10.61 -7.60 -20.60
CA PHE A 210 -10.13 -8.89 -20.15
C PHE A 210 -10.77 -10.03 -20.97
N PRO A 211 -10.06 -11.15 -21.19
CA PRO A 211 -8.69 -11.43 -20.77
C PRO A 211 -7.64 -10.69 -21.62
N LEU A 212 -6.48 -10.40 -21.02
CA LEU A 212 -5.30 -9.89 -21.73
C LEU A 212 -4.79 -10.94 -22.73
N SER A 213 -4.30 -10.47 -23.88
CA SER A 213 -3.76 -11.32 -24.94
C SER A 213 -2.37 -11.88 -24.61
N THR A 214 -1.63 -11.21 -23.73
CA THR A 214 -0.28 -11.54 -23.30
C THR A 214 -0.26 -12.51 -22.11
N SER A 215 0.87 -13.17 -21.89
CA SER A 215 1.09 -13.89 -20.62
C SER A 215 1.38 -12.95 -19.46
N LEU A 216 1.24 -13.40 -18.21
CA LEU A 216 1.62 -12.62 -17.04
C LEU A 216 3.11 -12.28 -17.04
N LYS A 217 3.95 -13.23 -17.46
CA LYS A 217 5.40 -13.04 -17.60
C LYS A 217 5.74 -11.94 -18.60
N GLU A 218 5.13 -11.98 -19.78
CA GLU A 218 5.31 -10.96 -20.82
C GLU A 218 4.83 -9.59 -20.36
N THR A 219 3.69 -9.54 -19.67
CA THR A 219 3.14 -8.29 -19.13
C THR A 219 4.04 -7.69 -18.05
N TYR A 220 4.63 -8.52 -17.19
CA TYR A 220 5.67 -8.10 -16.24
C TYR A 220 6.91 -7.57 -16.96
N GLN A 221 7.39 -8.24 -18.01
CA GLN A 221 8.55 -7.79 -18.78
C GLN A 221 8.31 -6.41 -19.42
N ASN A 222 7.14 -6.20 -20.01
CA ASN A 222 6.74 -4.92 -20.59
C ASN A 222 6.64 -3.83 -19.50
N LEU A 223 6.09 -4.16 -18.32
CA LEU A 223 6.02 -3.23 -17.19
C LEU A 223 7.42 -2.88 -16.69
N ARG A 224 8.31 -3.88 -16.59
CA ARG A 224 9.69 -3.68 -16.15
C ARG A 224 10.45 -2.77 -17.10
N GLN A 225 10.27 -2.93 -18.42
CA GLN A 225 10.85 -2.03 -19.42
C GLN A 225 10.38 -0.59 -19.21
N LYS A 226 9.08 -0.36 -19.04
CA LYS A 226 8.55 0.99 -18.74
C LYS A 226 9.14 1.58 -17.45
N TRP A 227 9.35 0.76 -16.42
CA TRP A 227 9.99 1.22 -15.19
C TRP A 227 11.47 1.58 -15.38
N GLN A 228 12.21 0.86 -16.24
CA GLN A 228 13.59 1.23 -16.60
C GLN A 228 13.60 2.58 -17.32
N GLU A 229 12.74 2.74 -18.33
CA GLU A 229 12.59 4.00 -19.08
C GLU A 229 12.21 5.16 -18.15
N MET A 230 11.24 4.96 -17.26
CA MET A 230 10.83 5.96 -16.27
C MET A 230 11.97 6.33 -15.31
N THR A 231 12.74 5.35 -14.85
CA THR A 231 13.87 5.59 -13.94
C THR A 231 14.99 6.37 -14.61
N LEU A 232 15.36 6.00 -15.86
CA LEU A 232 16.38 6.72 -16.63
C LEU A 232 15.89 8.13 -17.02
N ALA A 233 14.61 8.28 -17.34
CA ALA A 233 14.01 9.60 -17.60
C ALA A 233 14.07 10.49 -16.35
N MET A 234 13.76 9.95 -15.16
CA MET A 234 13.92 10.69 -13.91
C MET A 234 15.38 11.03 -13.63
N GLN A 235 16.31 10.09 -13.83
CA GLN A 235 17.74 10.34 -13.67
C GLN A 235 18.20 11.50 -14.53
N LYS A 236 17.88 11.48 -15.83
CA LYS A 236 18.21 12.57 -16.76
C LYS A 236 17.62 13.91 -16.32
N LEU A 237 16.36 13.93 -15.85
CA LEU A 237 15.73 15.15 -15.35
C LEU A 237 16.46 15.69 -14.11
N GLU A 238 16.88 14.83 -13.18
CA GLU A 238 17.63 15.26 -12.00
C GLU A 238 19.05 15.74 -12.35
N GLU A 239 19.71 15.12 -13.33
CA GLU A 239 21.01 15.57 -13.84
C GLU A 239 20.92 16.90 -14.59
N GLU A 240 19.88 17.10 -15.40
CA GLU A 240 19.60 18.37 -16.06
C GLU A 240 19.28 19.46 -15.03
N ASN A 241 18.48 19.14 -14.00
CA ASN A 241 18.22 20.05 -12.87
C ASN A 241 19.52 20.45 -12.16
N ASN A 242 20.38 19.48 -11.85
CA ASN A 242 21.67 19.74 -11.22
C ASN A 242 22.55 20.61 -12.12
N SER A 243 22.62 20.32 -13.42
CA SER A 243 23.43 21.09 -14.38
C SER A 243 23.02 22.56 -14.40
N ILE A 244 21.71 22.84 -14.48
CA ILE A 244 21.18 24.21 -14.51
C ILE A 244 21.56 25.00 -13.25
N PHE A 245 21.44 24.38 -12.07
CA PHE A 245 21.78 25.08 -10.84
C PHE A 245 23.30 25.15 -10.63
N ILE A 246 24.10 24.16 -11.04
CA ILE A 246 25.56 24.20 -10.91
C ILE A 246 26.13 25.36 -11.71
N GLU A 247 25.69 25.52 -12.96
CA GLU A 247 26.02 26.67 -13.81
C GLU A 247 25.55 27.99 -13.19
N ALA A 248 24.30 28.04 -12.71
CA ALA A 248 23.75 29.27 -12.13
C ALA A 248 24.52 29.77 -10.89
N TYR A 249 25.16 28.87 -10.14
CA TYR A 249 25.95 29.21 -8.95
C TYR A 249 27.45 29.33 -9.24
N GLY A 250 27.91 29.04 -10.47
CA GLY A 250 29.32 29.08 -10.85
C GLY A 250 30.17 28.01 -10.15
N LEU A 251 29.63 26.80 -9.99
CA LEU A 251 30.23 25.68 -9.25
C LEU A 251 30.64 24.50 -10.14
N GLU A 252 30.84 24.73 -11.44
CA GLU A 252 31.15 23.69 -12.43
C GLU A 252 32.47 22.96 -12.15
N ASP A 253 33.43 23.64 -11.51
CA ASP A 253 34.73 23.06 -11.14
C ASP A 253 34.66 22.21 -9.85
N GLU A 254 33.60 22.37 -9.05
CA GLU A 254 33.46 21.75 -7.72
C GLU A 254 32.42 20.62 -7.69
N LEU A 255 31.38 20.73 -8.51
CA LEU A 255 30.23 19.84 -8.52
C LEU A 255 29.98 19.28 -9.92
N THR A 256 29.59 18.01 -9.94
CA THR A 256 29.20 17.32 -11.16
C THR A 256 27.69 17.00 -11.13
N PRO A 257 27.00 17.05 -12.28
CA PRO A 257 25.54 16.93 -12.32
C PRO A 257 25.01 15.50 -12.12
N GLU A 258 25.86 14.48 -12.27
CA GLU A 258 25.46 13.07 -12.31
C GLU A 258 24.76 12.63 -11.02
N VAL A 259 23.76 11.76 -11.20
CA VAL A 259 22.94 11.20 -10.13
C VAL A 259 22.99 9.69 -10.19
N LEU A 260 23.21 9.03 -9.05
CA LEU A 260 23.24 7.58 -8.99
C LEU A 260 21.83 6.99 -9.00
N LEU A 261 21.64 5.81 -9.60
CA LEU A 261 20.33 5.15 -9.61
C LEU A 261 19.74 4.92 -8.22
N LYS A 262 20.57 4.66 -7.20
CA LYS A 262 20.09 4.50 -5.81
C LYS A 262 19.50 5.78 -5.21
N GLU A 263 19.79 6.94 -5.80
CA GLU A 263 19.28 8.26 -5.37
C GLU A 263 17.95 8.62 -6.06
N ILE A 264 17.58 7.90 -7.13
CA ILE A 264 16.33 8.10 -7.85
C ILE A 264 15.18 7.49 -7.04
N THR A 265 14.42 8.35 -6.36
CA THR A 265 13.44 7.96 -5.33
C THR A 265 12.09 7.47 -5.88
N LEU A 266 12.09 6.73 -6.98
CA LEU A 266 10.91 6.05 -7.52
C LEU A 266 10.79 4.66 -6.91
N THR A 267 9.59 4.26 -6.49
CA THR A 267 9.34 2.93 -5.89
C THR A 267 9.56 1.82 -6.91
N CYS A 268 9.31 2.07 -8.20
CA CYS A 268 9.58 1.12 -9.27
C CYS A 268 11.08 0.88 -9.54
N ASN A 269 11.96 1.71 -8.99
CA ASN A 269 13.41 1.58 -9.12
C ASN A 269 13.95 0.65 -8.00
N PRO A 270 14.42 -0.57 -8.33
CA PRO A 270 14.84 -1.53 -7.31
C PRO A 270 16.11 -1.10 -6.56
N HIS A 271 16.98 -0.28 -7.17
CA HIS A 271 18.19 0.25 -6.54
C HIS A 271 17.86 1.18 -5.35
N TYR A 272 16.78 1.94 -5.46
CA TYR A 272 16.26 2.77 -4.38
C TYR A 272 15.37 1.97 -3.42
N ARG A 273 14.40 1.20 -3.94
CA ARG A 273 13.38 0.48 -3.15
C ARG A 273 13.99 -0.44 -2.10
N TYR A 274 15.09 -1.14 -2.42
CA TYR A 274 15.72 -2.12 -1.53
C TYR A 274 16.96 -1.60 -0.80
N LYS A 275 17.33 -0.32 -0.98
CA LYS A 275 18.45 0.34 -0.30
C LYS A 275 19.75 -0.50 -0.29
N LYS A 276 20.00 -1.30 -1.34
CA LYS A 276 21.23 -2.09 -1.48
C LYS A 276 22.30 -1.15 -2.03
N GLU A 277 23.43 -1.06 -1.35
CA GLU A 277 24.67 -0.60 -1.98
C GLU A 277 25.10 -1.69 -2.96
N VAL A 278 24.53 -1.70 -4.16
CA VAL A 278 25.19 -2.37 -5.28
C VAL A 278 26.48 -1.58 -5.49
N GLY A 279 27.59 -2.32 -5.62
CA GLY A 279 28.98 -1.87 -5.53
C GLY A 279 29.23 -0.41 -5.91
N SER A 280 30.03 0.24 -5.07
CA SER A 280 30.64 1.55 -5.24
C SER A 280 31.52 1.67 -6.49
N GLU A 281 30.98 1.39 -7.66
CA GLU A 281 31.61 1.65 -8.93
C GLU A 281 30.66 2.55 -9.69
N LYS A 282 31.14 3.79 -9.90
CA LYS A 282 30.59 4.72 -10.87
C LYS A 282 30.33 3.92 -12.15
N TRP A 283 29.08 3.80 -12.55
CA TRP A 283 28.82 3.42 -13.93
C TRP A 283 29.16 4.65 -14.77
N GLU A 284 30.30 4.56 -15.44
CA GLU A 284 30.65 5.50 -16.50
C GLU A 284 29.53 5.48 -17.53
N VAL A 285 29.03 6.68 -17.83
CA VAL A 285 28.14 6.91 -18.97
C VAL A 285 28.91 6.52 -20.23
N GLY A 286 28.64 5.32 -20.73
CA GLY A 286 28.96 4.88 -22.09
C GLY A 286 30.29 4.16 -22.29
N ASN A 287 30.20 2.88 -22.69
CA ASN A 287 31.17 2.35 -23.64
C ASN A 287 30.91 3.11 -24.97
N LYS A 288 31.88 3.93 -25.38
CA LYS A 288 31.82 4.84 -26.55
C LYS A 288 31.60 4.18 -27.92
N GLU A 289 31.35 2.87 -27.99
CA GLU A 289 31.18 2.15 -29.25
C GLU A 289 29.72 1.94 -29.65
N GLU A 290 28.77 2.02 -28.71
CA GLU A 290 27.34 1.97 -29.03
C GLU A 290 26.58 2.99 -28.17
N ASN A 291 25.88 3.91 -28.80
CA ASN A 291 25.15 5.04 -28.19
C ASN A 291 23.90 4.59 -27.38
N THR A 292 23.91 3.40 -26.78
CA THR A 292 22.79 2.76 -26.10
C THR A 292 23.03 2.76 -24.59
N ILE A 293 22.24 3.55 -23.85
CA ILE A 293 22.24 3.55 -22.39
C ILE A 293 21.53 2.27 -21.92
N HIS A 294 22.29 1.29 -21.42
CA HIS A 294 21.72 0.07 -20.83
C HIS A 294 21.45 0.27 -19.34
N PHE A 295 20.23 -0.05 -18.89
CA PHE A 295 19.89 -0.06 -17.47
C PHE A 295 20.67 -1.16 -16.75
N PRO A 296 21.40 -0.88 -15.64
CA PRO A 296 22.20 -1.89 -14.96
C PRO A 296 21.29 -2.87 -14.19
N ILE A 297 21.45 -4.15 -14.50
CA ILE A 297 20.66 -5.25 -13.95
C ILE A 297 21.45 -5.95 -12.83
N ASP A 298 20.88 -5.98 -11.61
CA ASP A 298 21.33 -6.85 -10.52
C ASP A 298 20.28 -7.96 -10.35
N GLU A 299 20.69 -9.22 -10.54
CA GLU A 299 19.77 -10.37 -10.53
C GLU A 299 19.02 -10.54 -9.21
N ASP A 300 19.64 -10.22 -8.07
CA ASP A 300 18.97 -10.33 -6.76
C ASP A 300 17.89 -9.25 -6.62
N LEU A 301 18.20 -8.04 -7.08
CA LEU A 301 17.25 -6.93 -7.09
C LEU A 301 16.06 -7.21 -8.02
N GLU A 302 16.31 -7.77 -9.21
CA GLU A 302 15.25 -8.16 -10.13
C GLU A 302 14.36 -9.29 -9.57
N LYS A 303 14.96 -10.31 -8.93
CA LYS A 303 14.19 -11.38 -8.27
C LYS A 303 13.30 -10.82 -7.15
N ARG A 304 13.82 -9.90 -6.34
CA ARG A 304 13.04 -9.24 -5.27
C ARG A 304 11.93 -8.37 -5.83
N LEU A 305 12.21 -7.58 -6.86
CA LEU A 305 11.20 -6.73 -7.51
C LEU A 305 10.08 -7.56 -8.13
N LEU A 306 10.43 -8.66 -8.82
CA LEU A 306 9.45 -9.59 -9.37
C LEU A 306 8.58 -10.19 -8.25
N ALA A 307 9.20 -10.73 -7.20
CA ALA A 307 8.48 -11.32 -6.07
C ALA A 307 7.51 -10.31 -5.43
N ASP A 308 7.96 -9.08 -5.16
CA ASP A 308 7.11 -8.03 -4.60
C ASP A 308 5.99 -7.61 -5.56
N THR A 309 6.25 -7.52 -6.86
CA THR A 309 5.23 -7.18 -7.87
C THR A 309 4.14 -8.26 -7.94
N ILE A 310 4.52 -9.55 -7.83
CA ILE A 310 3.56 -10.65 -7.77
C ILE A 310 2.75 -10.62 -6.47
N LYS A 311 3.36 -10.25 -5.34
CA LYS A 311 2.62 -10.06 -4.08
C LYS A 311 1.68 -8.85 -4.12
N GLU A 312 2.05 -7.79 -4.84
CA GLU A 312 1.18 -6.65 -5.14
C GLU A 312 -0.02 -7.10 -5.99
N PHE A 313 0.21 -7.92 -7.02
CA PHE A 313 -0.84 -8.54 -7.83
C PHE A 313 -1.80 -9.41 -7.02
N ILE A 314 -1.27 -10.27 -6.14
CA ILE A 314 -2.09 -11.10 -5.25
C ILE A 314 -2.95 -10.24 -4.32
N SER A 315 -2.38 -9.21 -3.68
CA SER A 315 -3.17 -8.32 -2.82
C SER A 315 -4.22 -7.51 -3.57
N TYR A 316 -3.92 -7.05 -4.79
CA TYR A 316 -4.91 -6.36 -5.62
C TYR A 316 -6.09 -7.28 -5.91
N SER A 317 -5.83 -8.55 -6.25
CA SER A 317 -6.89 -9.53 -6.46
C SER A 317 -7.75 -9.74 -5.22
N VAL A 318 -7.16 -9.78 -4.01
CA VAL A 318 -7.91 -9.86 -2.74
C VAL A 318 -8.75 -8.59 -2.52
N GLY A 319 -8.24 -7.42 -2.93
CA GLY A 319 -9.03 -6.20 -3.00
C GLY A 319 -10.25 -6.31 -3.91
N CYS A 320 -10.10 -6.95 -5.07
CA CYS A 320 -11.23 -7.24 -5.95
C CYS A 320 -12.20 -8.27 -5.34
N MET A 321 -11.69 -9.32 -4.68
CA MET A 321 -12.52 -10.33 -4.00
C MET A 321 -13.41 -9.71 -2.91
N PHE A 322 -12.92 -8.70 -2.20
CA PHE A 322 -13.71 -7.97 -1.20
C PHE A 322 -14.50 -6.78 -1.76
N GLY A 323 -14.29 -6.41 -3.02
CA GLY A 323 -14.96 -5.28 -3.68
C GLY A 323 -14.34 -3.92 -3.38
N ARG A 324 -13.14 -3.88 -2.81
CA ARG A 324 -12.38 -2.63 -2.62
C ARG A 324 -11.97 -2.02 -3.97
N TYR A 325 -11.63 -2.87 -4.93
CA TYR A 325 -11.31 -2.51 -6.31
C TYR A 325 -12.16 -3.33 -7.28
N SER A 326 -12.10 -3.00 -8.57
CA SER A 326 -12.77 -3.74 -9.63
C SER A 326 -11.90 -3.87 -10.87
N LEU A 327 -12.20 -4.87 -11.70
CA LEU A 327 -11.69 -4.95 -13.08
C LEU A 327 -12.49 -4.05 -14.03
N ASP A 328 -13.71 -3.67 -13.67
CA ASP A 328 -14.68 -3.00 -14.54
C ASP A 328 -14.75 -1.48 -14.29
N LYS A 329 -14.17 -1.01 -13.19
CA LYS A 329 -14.17 0.40 -12.80
C LYS A 329 -12.89 0.74 -12.06
N GLU A 330 -12.23 1.81 -12.51
CA GLU A 330 -11.03 2.37 -11.88
C GLU A 330 -11.35 3.05 -10.55
N GLY A 331 -10.41 2.96 -9.61
CA GLY A 331 -10.49 3.61 -8.31
C GLY A 331 -11.08 2.73 -7.21
N LEU A 332 -11.14 3.32 -6.03
CA LEU A 332 -11.70 2.71 -4.83
C LEU A 332 -13.23 2.57 -4.97
N ILE A 333 -13.77 1.38 -4.72
CA ILE A 333 -15.22 1.10 -4.86
C ILE A 333 -15.91 1.02 -3.50
N LEU A 334 -15.48 0.07 -2.66
CA LEU A 334 -15.96 -0.08 -1.28
C LEU A 334 -14.87 0.33 -0.28
N ALA A 335 -15.13 1.40 0.47
CA ALA A 335 -14.22 1.98 1.46
C ALA A 335 -14.94 2.82 2.54
N ASN A 336 -16.23 2.55 2.77
CA ASN A 336 -17.00 3.15 3.84
C ASN A 336 -17.60 2.07 4.75
N GLN A 337 -17.91 2.44 5.99
CA GLN A 337 -18.34 1.52 7.02
C GLN A 337 -19.63 0.78 6.65
N GLY A 338 -19.61 -0.54 6.82
CA GLY A 338 -20.76 -1.41 6.66
C GLY A 338 -21.21 -1.65 5.22
N GLU A 339 -20.44 -1.20 4.22
CA GLU A 339 -20.80 -1.37 2.81
C GLU A 339 -20.98 -2.85 2.43
N THR A 340 -21.88 -3.09 1.49
CA THR A 340 -22.33 -4.43 1.12
C THR A 340 -22.10 -4.71 -0.37
N LEU A 341 -22.34 -5.96 -0.78
CA LEU A 341 -22.39 -6.33 -2.20
C LEU A 341 -23.41 -5.45 -2.97
N GLN A 342 -24.52 -5.06 -2.34
CA GLN A 342 -25.50 -4.20 -2.99
C GLN A 342 -24.94 -2.82 -3.29
N ASP A 343 -24.10 -2.26 -2.42
CA ASP A 343 -23.46 -0.96 -2.64
C ASP A 343 -22.42 -1.03 -3.77
N TYR A 344 -21.73 -2.17 -3.89
CA TYR A 344 -20.86 -2.45 -5.03
C TYR A 344 -21.67 -2.55 -6.34
N LEU A 345 -22.77 -3.32 -6.35
CA LEU A 345 -23.60 -3.51 -7.54
C LEU A 345 -24.33 -2.24 -7.99
N LYS A 346 -24.63 -1.30 -7.08
CA LYS A 346 -25.12 0.04 -7.45
C LYS A 346 -24.11 0.80 -8.32
N GLN A 347 -22.82 0.60 -8.08
CA GLN A 347 -21.75 1.22 -8.86
C GLN A 347 -21.40 0.40 -10.11
N ILE A 348 -21.47 -0.93 -10.04
CA ILE A 348 -21.07 -1.87 -11.10
C ILE A 348 -22.13 -2.97 -11.20
N PRO A 349 -23.21 -2.78 -11.99
CA PRO A 349 -24.35 -3.71 -12.00
C PRO A 349 -24.03 -5.12 -12.54
N ASN A 350 -23.06 -5.24 -13.45
CA ASN A 350 -22.67 -6.51 -14.08
C ASN A 350 -21.15 -6.70 -13.99
N PRO A 351 -20.60 -7.02 -12.81
CA PRO A 351 -19.16 -7.10 -12.64
C PRO A 351 -18.58 -8.37 -13.28
N THR A 352 -17.42 -8.24 -13.93
CA THR A 352 -16.63 -9.36 -14.48
C THR A 352 -16.17 -10.30 -13.36
N PHE A 353 -15.83 -9.73 -12.21
CA PHE A 353 -15.44 -10.46 -11.00
C PHE A 353 -16.23 -9.93 -9.80
N PRO A 354 -17.35 -10.57 -9.42
CA PRO A 354 -18.17 -10.14 -8.29
C PRO A 354 -17.45 -10.39 -6.96
N PRO A 355 -17.50 -9.45 -6.00
CA PRO A 355 -16.92 -9.68 -4.69
C PRO A 355 -17.75 -10.66 -3.86
N THR A 356 -17.13 -11.28 -2.85
CA THR A 356 -17.85 -12.17 -1.92
C THR A 356 -19.03 -11.44 -1.27
N GLU A 357 -20.19 -12.08 -1.21
CA GLU A 357 -21.41 -11.52 -0.62
C GLU A 357 -21.26 -11.33 0.89
N THR A 358 -20.69 -12.33 1.55
CA THR A 358 -20.66 -12.47 3.02
C THR A 358 -19.61 -11.60 3.71
N ASN A 359 -18.70 -10.98 2.94
CA ASN A 359 -17.49 -10.34 3.46
C ASN A 359 -16.54 -11.31 4.18
N VAL A 360 -16.63 -12.61 3.90
CA VAL A 360 -15.77 -13.64 4.50
C VAL A 360 -15.14 -14.46 3.38
N ILE A 361 -13.83 -14.70 3.47
CA ILE A 361 -13.09 -15.58 2.55
C ILE A 361 -12.26 -16.56 3.40
N PRO A 362 -12.52 -17.88 3.34
CA PRO A 362 -11.76 -18.86 4.09
C PRO A 362 -10.34 -19.03 3.53
N ILE A 363 -9.39 -19.28 4.44
CA ILE A 363 -7.99 -19.63 4.13
C ILE A 363 -7.64 -20.89 4.93
N LEU A 364 -7.88 -22.05 4.31
CA LEU A 364 -7.75 -23.35 4.96
C LEU A 364 -6.79 -24.24 4.16
N GLU A 365 -6.18 -25.21 4.83
CA GLU A 365 -5.32 -26.20 4.19
C GLU A 365 -6.19 -27.31 3.57
N GLY A 366 -6.13 -27.47 2.25
CA GLY A 366 -6.95 -28.40 1.47
C GLY A 366 -8.32 -27.87 1.05
N ASP A 367 -9.00 -28.66 0.22
CA ASP A 367 -10.22 -28.26 -0.49
C ASP A 367 -11.48 -28.39 0.38
N TRP A 368 -11.73 -27.40 1.25
CA TRP A 368 -12.89 -27.40 2.15
C TRP A 368 -14.04 -26.53 1.64
N PHE A 369 -13.76 -25.46 0.92
CA PHE A 369 -14.75 -24.53 0.37
C PHE A 369 -14.46 -24.32 -1.12
N SER A 370 -15.52 -24.30 -1.95
CA SER A 370 -15.38 -24.11 -3.39
C SER A 370 -14.99 -22.67 -3.78
N ASP A 371 -15.17 -21.73 -2.85
CA ASP A 371 -14.95 -20.30 -2.98
C ASP A 371 -13.86 -19.81 -2.01
N ASP A 372 -12.88 -20.66 -1.67
CA ASP A 372 -11.75 -20.22 -0.86
C ASP A 372 -10.86 -19.19 -1.58
N ILE A 373 -9.92 -18.59 -0.84
CA ILE A 373 -9.04 -17.55 -1.38
C ILE A 373 -8.20 -18.03 -2.59
N THR A 374 -7.83 -19.31 -2.61
CA THR A 374 -7.00 -19.90 -3.66
C THR A 374 -7.82 -20.06 -4.94
N GLU A 375 -9.03 -20.60 -4.84
CA GLU A 375 -9.95 -20.74 -5.98
C GLU A 375 -10.40 -19.39 -6.53
N GLN A 376 -10.71 -18.42 -5.65
CA GLN A 376 -11.01 -17.06 -6.08
C GLN A 376 -9.82 -16.42 -6.82
N PHE A 377 -8.59 -16.63 -6.35
CA PHE A 377 -7.40 -16.14 -7.06
C PHE A 377 -7.23 -16.83 -8.43
N ARG A 378 -7.44 -18.15 -8.50
CA ARG A 378 -7.35 -18.90 -9.75
C ARG A 378 -8.39 -18.42 -10.76
N GLN A 379 -9.62 -18.13 -10.31
CA GLN A 379 -10.65 -17.51 -11.15
C GLN A 379 -10.24 -16.12 -11.62
N PHE A 380 -9.75 -15.27 -10.72
CA PHE A 380 -9.24 -13.94 -11.06
C PHE A 380 -8.13 -14.01 -12.12
N LEU A 381 -7.18 -14.95 -11.97
CA LEU A 381 -6.10 -15.17 -12.94
C LEU A 381 -6.62 -15.58 -14.32
N ARG A 382 -7.62 -16.47 -14.38
CA ARG A 382 -8.27 -16.87 -15.64
C ARG A 382 -9.03 -15.73 -16.29
N LEU A 383 -9.72 -14.89 -15.52
CA LEU A 383 -10.42 -13.73 -16.06
C LEU A 383 -9.43 -12.72 -16.64
N THR A 384 -8.35 -12.43 -15.91
CA THR A 384 -7.36 -11.42 -16.31
C THR A 384 -6.45 -11.85 -17.46
N PHE A 385 -6.03 -13.12 -17.55
CA PHE A 385 -5.05 -13.59 -18.56
C PHE A 385 -5.53 -14.75 -19.44
N GLY A 386 -6.80 -15.16 -19.30
CA GLY A 386 -7.43 -16.21 -20.08
C GLY A 386 -7.02 -17.63 -19.68
N GLU A 387 -7.85 -18.60 -20.07
CA GLU A 387 -7.61 -20.02 -19.77
C GLU A 387 -6.35 -20.56 -20.46
N LYS A 388 -6.05 -20.07 -21.67
CA LYS A 388 -4.95 -20.54 -22.50
C LYS A 388 -3.59 -20.47 -21.80
N ASN A 389 -3.34 -19.40 -21.05
CA ASN A 389 -2.05 -19.14 -20.38
C ASN A 389 -2.07 -19.50 -18.88
N TYR A 390 -3.18 -20.05 -18.38
CA TYR A 390 -3.41 -20.22 -16.93
C TYR A 390 -2.27 -20.98 -16.22
N GLN A 391 -1.91 -22.18 -16.70
CA GLN A 391 -0.89 -22.99 -16.04
C GLN A 391 0.49 -22.33 -16.07
N GLN A 392 0.85 -21.69 -17.18
CA GLN A 392 2.10 -20.95 -17.31
C GLN A 392 2.14 -19.77 -16.33
N ASN A 393 1.04 -19.03 -16.22
CA ASN A 393 0.94 -17.89 -15.31
C ASN A 393 0.99 -18.32 -13.84
N LEU A 394 0.31 -19.43 -13.49
CA LEU A 394 0.36 -19.98 -12.14
C LEU A 394 1.79 -20.41 -11.77
N ASN A 395 2.48 -21.14 -12.66
CA ASN A 395 3.87 -21.53 -12.43
C ASN A 395 4.77 -20.30 -12.24
N PHE A 396 4.59 -19.26 -13.08
CA PHE A 396 5.36 -18.02 -12.96
C PHE A 396 5.14 -17.31 -11.62
N ILE A 397 3.91 -17.31 -11.10
CA ILE A 397 3.58 -16.76 -9.78
C ILE A 397 4.28 -17.55 -8.68
N GLU A 398 4.18 -18.87 -8.70
CA GLU A 398 4.75 -19.76 -7.67
C GLU A 398 6.28 -19.73 -7.66
N GLU A 399 6.90 -19.63 -8.84
CA GLU A 399 8.35 -19.42 -9.00
C GLU A 399 8.78 -18.07 -8.39
N ALA A 400 8.05 -16.98 -8.67
CA ALA A 400 8.36 -15.66 -8.17
C ALA A 400 8.27 -15.54 -6.64
N ILE A 401 7.26 -16.17 -6.02
CA ILE A 401 7.08 -16.16 -4.55
C ILE A 401 7.82 -17.31 -3.85
N GLY A 402 8.41 -18.25 -4.62
CA GLY A 402 9.21 -19.37 -4.13
C GLY A 402 8.43 -20.47 -3.41
N LYS A 403 7.12 -20.56 -3.61
CA LYS A 403 6.23 -21.57 -2.99
C LYS A 403 4.89 -21.67 -3.73
N SER A 404 4.12 -22.70 -3.42
CA SER A 404 2.76 -22.80 -3.98
C SER A 404 1.86 -21.67 -3.48
N LEU A 405 0.90 -21.29 -4.31
CA LEU A 405 -0.05 -20.21 -4.02
C LEU A 405 -0.80 -20.46 -2.70
N GLU A 406 -1.27 -21.69 -2.48
CA GLU A 406 -1.94 -22.12 -1.26
C GLU A 406 -1.06 -21.91 -0.01
N LYS A 407 0.22 -22.32 -0.09
CA LYS A 407 1.18 -22.15 1.02
C LYS A 407 1.43 -20.67 1.30
N TYR A 408 1.50 -19.83 0.26
CA TYR A 408 1.66 -18.39 0.42
C TYR A 408 0.47 -17.75 1.13
N PHE A 409 -0.77 -18.08 0.74
CA PHE A 409 -1.97 -17.57 1.43
C PHE A 409 -2.04 -18.01 2.89
N LEU A 410 -1.72 -19.27 3.18
CA LEU A 410 -1.75 -19.81 4.55
C LEU A 410 -0.69 -19.21 5.47
N LYS A 411 0.52 -18.93 4.96
CA LYS A 411 1.68 -18.61 5.82
C LYS A 411 2.18 -17.18 5.73
N ASP A 412 2.15 -16.57 4.55
CA ASP A 412 2.90 -15.33 4.28
C ASP A 412 2.00 -14.14 3.95
N PHE A 413 0.87 -14.36 3.26
CA PHE A 413 0.00 -13.30 2.76
C PHE A 413 -0.38 -12.29 3.85
N TYR A 414 -0.80 -12.78 5.03
CA TYR A 414 -1.25 -11.89 6.11
C TYR A 414 -0.13 -11.04 6.69
N ASP A 415 1.10 -11.58 6.72
CA ASP A 415 2.25 -10.87 7.27
C ASP A 415 2.71 -9.79 6.28
N ASP A 416 2.74 -10.10 4.98
CA ASP A 416 3.00 -9.14 3.90
C ASP A 416 1.92 -8.04 3.85
N HIS A 417 0.65 -8.41 4.02
CA HIS A 417 -0.48 -7.48 4.13
C HIS A 417 -0.33 -6.55 5.35
N THR A 418 -0.04 -7.11 6.52
CA THR A 418 0.18 -6.34 7.75
C THR A 418 1.34 -5.36 7.60
N LYS A 419 2.43 -5.76 6.93
CA LYS A 419 3.57 -4.89 6.63
C LYS A 419 3.18 -3.74 5.69
N ARG A 420 2.45 -4.03 4.61
CA ARG A 420 1.99 -3.04 3.61
C ARG A 420 1.19 -1.92 4.25
N TYR A 421 0.26 -2.27 5.14
CA TYR A 421 -0.59 -1.32 5.84
C TYR A 421 0.01 -0.84 7.18
N LYS A 422 1.33 -0.88 7.34
CA LYS A 422 2.07 -0.36 8.52
C LYS A 422 1.51 -0.83 9.87
N LYS A 423 1.21 -2.13 9.96
CA LYS A 423 0.54 -2.75 11.11
C LYS A 423 -0.81 -2.10 11.42
N ARG A 424 -1.59 -1.75 10.40
CA ARG A 424 -3.00 -1.33 10.49
C ARG A 424 -3.77 -2.01 9.35
N PRO A 425 -3.79 -3.36 9.29
CA PRO A 425 -4.32 -4.08 8.12
C PRO A 425 -5.81 -3.79 7.91
N ILE A 426 -6.21 -3.71 6.65
CA ILE A 426 -7.63 -3.54 6.25
C ILE A 426 -8.37 -4.87 6.07
N TYR A 427 -7.67 -5.95 5.74
CA TYR A 427 -8.19 -7.32 5.85
C TYR A 427 -7.82 -7.89 7.22
N TRP A 428 -8.80 -8.34 7.98
CA TRP A 428 -8.59 -8.94 9.30
C TRP A 428 -8.74 -10.45 9.23
N LEU A 429 -7.78 -11.17 9.81
CA LEU A 429 -7.75 -12.62 9.80
C LEU A 429 -8.32 -13.15 11.11
N PHE A 430 -9.53 -13.70 11.05
CA PHE A 430 -10.01 -14.59 12.10
C PHE A 430 -9.16 -15.85 12.07
N SER A 431 -8.59 -16.23 13.21
CA SER A 431 -7.63 -17.34 13.28
C SER A 431 -7.77 -18.09 14.60
N SER A 432 -8.09 -19.38 14.53
CA SER A 432 -8.07 -20.25 15.72
C SER A 432 -6.65 -20.32 16.31
N PRO A 433 -6.48 -20.65 17.61
CA PRO A 433 -5.18 -20.58 18.29
C PRO A 433 -4.02 -21.32 17.60
N LYS A 434 -4.25 -22.44 16.91
CA LYS A 434 -3.20 -23.15 16.15
C LYS A 434 -3.26 -22.92 14.64
N GLY A 435 -4.10 -21.98 14.19
CA GLY A 435 -4.30 -21.69 12.77
C GLY A 435 -5.07 -22.75 12.00
N THR A 436 -5.75 -23.69 12.67
CA THR A 436 -6.59 -24.73 12.06
C THR A 436 -7.72 -24.15 11.21
N PHE A 437 -8.36 -23.08 11.69
CA PHE A 437 -9.34 -22.29 10.95
C PHE A 437 -8.81 -20.89 10.74
N ASN A 438 -8.82 -20.42 9.49
CA ASN A 438 -8.61 -19.01 9.19
C ASN A 438 -9.64 -18.50 8.18
N ALA A 439 -10.06 -17.26 8.36
CA ALA A 439 -10.94 -16.56 7.44
C ALA A 439 -10.63 -15.06 7.43
N LEU A 440 -10.48 -14.48 6.25
CA LEU A 440 -10.34 -13.03 6.09
C LEU A 440 -11.70 -12.36 6.05
N ILE A 441 -11.76 -11.17 6.62
CA ILE A 441 -12.82 -10.20 6.39
C ILE A 441 -12.23 -8.87 5.92
N TYR A 442 -13.02 -8.03 5.26
CA TYR A 442 -12.64 -6.65 4.97
C TYR A 442 -13.25 -5.67 5.96
N LEU A 443 -12.40 -4.86 6.60
CA LEU A 443 -12.73 -3.88 7.64
C LEU A 443 -13.87 -2.96 7.23
N HIS A 444 -13.81 -2.36 6.04
CA HIS A 444 -14.82 -1.38 5.64
C HIS A 444 -16.20 -2.02 5.46
N ARG A 445 -16.26 -3.31 5.14
CA ARG A 445 -17.52 -4.07 5.03
C ARG A 445 -17.95 -4.74 6.34
N TYR A 446 -17.24 -4.47 7.44
CA TYR A 446 -17.61 -5.00 8.75
C TYR A 446 -18.97 -4.46 9.17
N ARG A 447 -19.79 -5.36 9.72
CA ARG A 447 -21.08 -5.08 10.33
C ARG A 447 -21.22 -5.88 11.63
N PRO A 448 -22.14 -5.50 12.55
CA PRO A 448 -22.31 -6.18 13.84
C PRO A 448 -22.59 -7.69 13.73
N ASP A 449 -23.16 -8.15 12.61
CA ASP A 449 -23.43 -9.56 12.30
C ASP A 449 -22.23 -10.32 11.71
N THR A 450 -21.11 -9.67 11.41
CA THR A 450 -19.95 -10.31 10.73
C THR A 450 -19.41 -11.51 11.50
N VAL A 451 -19.32 -11.41 12.83
CA VAL A 451 -18.85 -12.52 13.68
C VAL A 451 -19.85 -13.69 13.66
N ASN A 452 -21.15 -13.40 13.57
CA ASN A 452 -22.18 -14.44 13.41
C ASN A 452 -22.04 -15.18 12.06
N ILE A 453 -21.70 -14.46 10.99
CA ILE A 453 -21.46 -15.06 9.67
C ILE A 453 -20.23 -15.96 9.72
N VAL A 454 -19.09 -15.47 10.24
CA VAL A 454 -17.86 -16.27 10.40
C VAL A 454 -18.13 -17.54 11.21
N LEU A 455 -18.89 -17.43 12.31
CA LEU A 455 -19.23 -18.56 13.16
C LEU A 455 -20.13 -19.58 12.45
N ASN A 456 -21.27 -19.14 11.93
CA ASN A 456 -22.32 -20.06 11.48
C ASN A 456 -22.10 -20.57 10.06
N SER A 457 -21.66 -19.70 9.15
CA SER A 457 -21.50 -20.02 7.72
C SER A 457 -20.13 -20.59 7.37
N TYR A 458 -19.13 -20.46 8.25
CA TYR A 458 -17.77 -20.91 7.94
C TYR A 458 -17.21 -21.85 9.00
N LEU A 459 -17.09 -21.43 10.27
CA LEU A 459 -16.50 -22.27 11.31
C LEU A 459 -17.30 -23.56 11.53
N ARG A 460 -18.61 -23.44 11.77
CA ARG A 460 -19.50 -24.60 11.99
C ARG A 460 -19.60 -25.48 10.76
N GLU A 461 -19.67 -24.90 9.57
CA GLU A 461 -19.65 -25.67 8.33
C GLU A 461 -18.34 -26.46 8.16
N PHE A 462 -17.19 -25.82 8.44
CA PHE A 462 -15.90 -26.47 8.40
C PHE A 462 -15.80 -27.62 9.42
N ARG A 463 -16.32 -27.42 10.63
CA ARG A 463 -16.42 -28.49 11.65
C ARG A 463 -17.25 -29.67 11.17
N LEU A 464 -18.43 -29.42 10.59
CA LEU A 464 -19.28 -30.48 10.05
C LEU A 464 -18.57 -31.26 8.95
N LYS A 465 -17.84 -30.58 8.05
CA LYS A 465 -17.03 -31.24 7.01
C LYS A 465 -15.90 -32.09 7.62
N LEU A 466 -15.25 -31.62 8.69
CA LEU A 466 -14.25 -32.38 9.44
C LEU A 466 -14.86 -33.63 10.10
N GLU A 467 -16.05 -33.51 10.70
CA GLU A 467 -16.77 -34.63 11.32
C GLU A 467 -17.14 -35.71 10.28
N VAL A 468 -17.63 -35.33 9.11
CA VAL A 468 -17.90 -36.27 8.00
C VAL A 468 -16.62 -36.97 7.52
N LYS A 469 -15.50 -36.23 7.42
CA LYS A 469 -14.21 -36.81 7.02
C LYS A 469 -13.67 -37.76 8.11
N LEU A 470 -13.89 -37.43 9.38
CA LEU A 470 -13.54 -38.28 10.51
C LEU A 470 -14.30 -39.61 10.45
N ASP A 471 -15.60 -39.59 10.22
CA ASP A 471 -16.43 -40.79 10.09
C ASP A 471 -15.95 -41.67 8.93
N THR A 472 -15.57 -41.06 7.81
CA THR A 472 -15.02 -41.77 6.65
C THR A 472 -13.74 -42.53 7.01
N PHE A 473 -12.81 -41.91 7.75
CA PHE A 473 -11.59 -42.59 8.18
C PHE A 473 -11.87 -43.70 9.21
N GLN A 474 -12.80 -43.48 10.13
CA GLN A 474 -13.20 -44.50 11.10
C GLN A 474 -13.81 -45.74 10.42
N GLN A 475 -14.56 -45.55 9.34
CA GLN A 475 -15.07 -46.66 8.52
C GLN A 475 -13.94 -47.47 7.85
N ILE A 476 -12.88 -46.81 7.38
CA ILE A 476 -11.70 -47.48 6.81
C ILE A 476 -10.96 -48.31 7.87
N GLU A 477 -10.85 -47.81 9.10
CA GLU A 477 -10.21 -48.52 10.21
C GLU A 477 -10.88 -49.88 10.50
N ILE A 478 -12.22 -49.89 10.53
CA ILE A 478 -13.02 -51.10 10.82
C ILE A 478 -13.26 -52.00 9.59
N SER A 479 -13.03 -51.49 8.37
CA SER A 479 -13.25 -52.24 7.13
C SER A 479 -12.43 -53.53 7.05
N THR A 480 -13.06 -54.64 6.69
CA THR A 480 -12.39 -55.93 6.51
C THR A 480 -11.61 -56.00 5.19
N SER A 481 -11.92 -55.15 4.22
CA SER A 481 -11.25 -55.09 2.91
C SER A 481 -10.05 -54.14 2.87
N ALA A 482 -9.90 -53.26 3.86
CA ALA A 482 -8.78 -52.32 3.93
C ALA A 482 -7.48 -53.01 4.38
N THR A 483 -6.38 -52.67 3.71
CA THR A 483 -5.03 -53.15 4.04
C THR A 483 -4.55 -52.58 5.38
N LYS A 484 -3.56 -53.26 6.00
CA LYS A 484 -2.94 -52.78 7.25
C LYS A 484 -2.35 -51.35 7.11
N THR A 485 -1.82 -51.02 5.94
CA THR A 485 -1.27 -49.69 5.64
C THR A 485 -2.36 -48.63 5.59
N GLU A 486 -3.47 -48.91 4.92
CA GLU A 486 -4.62 -48.00 4.84
C GLU A 486 -5.24 -47.75 6.21
N LYS A 487 -5.41 -48.80 7.02
CA LYS A 487 -5.90 -48.68 8.40
C LYS A 487 -4.98 -47.82 9.27
N THR A 488 -3.67 -48.00 9.12
CA THR A 488 -2.68 -47.21 9.89
C THR A 488 -2.70 -45.74 9.46
N LYS A 489 -2.87 -45.45 8.16
CA LYS A 489 -3.02 -44.08 7.66
C LYS A 489 -4.33 -43.46 8.18
N ALA A 490 -5.45 -44.16 8.05
CA ALA A 490 -6.75 -43.70 8.53
C ALA A 490 -6.73 -43.37 10.03
N LEU A 491 -6.09 -44.21 10.86
CA LEU A 491 -5.92 -43.94 12.30
C LEU A 491 -5.17 -42.64 12.59
N ARG A 492 -4.10 -42.36 11.84
CA ARG A 492 -3.33 -41.11 12.03
C ARG A 492 -4.13 -39.88 11.62
N GLU A 493 -4.82 -39.95 10.49
CA GLU A 493 -5.67 -38.87 9.98
C GLU A 493 -6.87 -38.64 10.92
N SER A 494 -7.48 -39.70 11.46
CA SER A 494 -8.60 -39.60 12.40
C SER A 494 -8.19 -38.97 13.72
N GLU A 495 -7.02 -39.31 14.26
CA GLU A 495 -6.44 -38.64 15.44
C GLU A 495 -6.14 -37.16 15.19
N GLN A 496 -5.65 -36.81 14.01
CA GLN A 496 -5.38 -35.40 13.64
C GLN A 496 -6.68 -34.60 13.54
N ILE A 497 -7.70 -35.14 12.86
CA ILE A 497 -9.00 -34.48 12.73
C ILE A 497 -9.68 -34.33 14.09
N LYS A 498 -9.63 -35.33 14.98
CA LYS A 498 -10.15 -35.21 16.36
C LYS A 498 -9.50 -34.04 17.12
N LYS A 499 -8.18 -33.86 16.97
CA LYS A 499 -7.45 -32.72 17.59
C LYS A 499 -7.88 -31.38 17.00
N MET A 500 -8.11 -31.32 15.68
CA MET A 500 -8.63 -30.12 15.01
C MET A 500 -10.03 -29.79 15.51
N ILE A 501 -10.96 -30.76 15.54
CA ILE A 501 -12.34 -30.56 16.01
C ILE A 501 -12.35 -30.03 17.45
N GLY A 502 -11.62 -30.67 18.37
CA GLY A 502 -11.59 -30.23 19.78
C GLY A 502 -11.02 -28.82 19.97
N GLU A 503 -10.04 -28.42 19.15
CA GLU A 503 -9.56 -27.04 19.12
C GLU A 503 -10.62 -26.07 18.61
N LEU A 504 -11.31 -26.41 17.52
CA LEU A 504 -12.35 -25.56 16.93
C LEU A 504 -13.58 -25.43 17.85
N GLU A 505 -13.93 -26.48 18.60
CA GLU A 505 -14.96 -26.43 19.64
C GLU A 505 -14.60 -25.47 20.75
N THR A 506 -13.35 -25.53 21.22
CA THR A 506 -12.85 -24.60 22.25
C THR A 506 -12.87 -23.17 21.72
N TYR A 507 -12.38 -22.96 20.49
CA TYR A 507 -12.38 -21.64 19.85
C TYR A 507 -13.79 -21.09 19.63
N GLU A 508 -14.74 -21.94 19.23
CA GLU A 508 -16.16 -21.60 19.14
C GLU A 508 -16.72 -21.15 20.49
N GLN A 509 -16.61 -22.00 21.52
CA GLN A 509 -17.26 -21.79 22.81
C GLN A 509 -16.66 -20.61 23.59
N GLU A 510 -15.32 -20.50 23.61
CA GLU A 510 -14.62 -19.52 24.44
C GLU A 510 -14.42 -18.17 23.75
N THR A 511 -14.44 -18.12 22.41
CA THR A 511 -14.08 -16.91 21.66
C THR A 511 -15.19 -16.45 20.71
N LEU A 512 -15.53 -17.23 19.69
CA LEU A 512 -16.43 -16.76 18.63
C LEU A 512 -17.89 -16.65 19.08
N TYR A 513 -18.43 -17.64 19.80
CA TYR A 513 -19.82 -17.63 20.25
C TYR A 513 -20.14 -16.45 21.19
N PRO A 514 -19.33 -16.15 22.23
CA PRO A 514 -19.53 -14.94 23.05
C PRO A 514 -19.48 -13.63 22.24
N LEU A 515 -18.55 -13.52 21.29
CA LEU A 515 -18.43 -12.32 20.43
C LEU A 515 -19.60 -12.20 19.45
N ALA A 516 -20.07 -13.32 18.91
CA ALA A 516 -21.22 -13.39 18.01
C ALA A 516 -22.52 -12.96 18.71
N ILE A 517 -22.70 -13.32 19.99
CA ILE A 517 -23.79 -12.80 20.84
C ILE A 517 -23.60 -11.30 21.11
N ALA A 518 -22.38 -10.88 21.42
CA ALA A 518 -22.09 -9.50 21.78
C ALA A 518 -22.27 -8.50 20.63
N GLN A 519 -22.24 -8.95 19.37
CA GLN A 519 -22.39 -8.14 18.15
C GLN A 519 -21.65 -6.81 18.24
N LYS A 520 -20.35 -6.87 18.51
CA LYS A 520 -19.53 -5.68 18.76
C LYS A 520 -19.59 -4.72 17.57
N GLU A 521 -20.03 -3.50 17.81
CA GLU A 521 -19.96 -2.44 16.83
C GLU A 521 -18.53 -1.88 16.74
N ILE A 522 -18.14 -1.44 15.54
CA ILE A 522 -16.92 -0.70 15.31
C ILE A 522 -17.28 0.66 14.70
N ASP A 523 -16.39 1.62 14.86
CA ASP A 523 -16.43 2.91 14.17
C ASP A 523 -15.11 3.04 13.43
N LEU A 524 -15.10 3.03 12.09
CA LEU A 524 -13.87 3.13 11.30
C LEU A 524 -13.04 4.35 11.72
N ASP A 525 -13.65 5.47 12.08
CA ASP A 525 -12.90 6.66 12.49
C ASP A 525 -12.12 6.48 13.80
N ASP A 526 -12.47 5.48 14.63
CA ASP A 526 -11.63 5.07 15.77
C ASP A 526 -10.26 4.54 15.33
N GLY A 527 -10.11 4.15 14.07
CA GLY A 527 -8.90 3.60 13.48
C GLY A 527 -8.69 2.11 13.76
N VAL A 528 -7.71 1.50 13.08
CA VAL A 528 -7.53 0.04 13.13
C VAL A 528 -7.09 -0.41 14.52
N LYS A 529 -6.17 0.31 15.17
CA LYS A 529 -5.66 -0.06 16.51
C LYS A 529 -6.79 -0.23 17.53
N VAL A 530 -7.71 0.72 17.58
CA VAL A 530 -8.83 0.69 18.53
C VAL A 530 -9.81 -0.43 18.14
N ASN A 531 -10.25 -0.47 16.90
CA ASN A 531 -11.28 -1.42 16.49
C ASN A 531 -10.81 -2.88 16.52
N TYR A 532 -9.56 -3.16 16.18
CA TYR A 532 -9.01 -4.51 16.18
C TYR A 532 -9.04 -5.14 17.58
N THR A 533 -8.78 -4.33 18.62
CA THR A 533 -8.82 -4.81 20.02
C THR A 533 -10.21 -5.23 20.48
N LYS A 534 -11.28 -4.72 19.85
CA LYS A 534 -12.68 -5.08 20.18
C LYS A 534 -12.98 -6.56 19.90
N LEU A 535 -12.25 -7.20 18.98
CA LEU A 535 -12.41 -8.62 18.62
C LEU A 535 -11.38 -9.55 19.29
N GLY A 536 -10.33 -8.99 19.90
CA GLY A 536 -9.40 -9.71 20.78
C GLY A 536 -8.85 -11.01 20.19
N LYS A 537 -8.98 -12.10 20.93
CA LYS A 537 -8.43 -13.43 20.57
C LYS A 537 -9.07 -14.08 19.34
N ALA A 538 -10.13 -13.50 18.78
CA ALA A 538 -10.72 -14.00 17.54
C ALA A 538 -9.83 -13.72 16.33
N LEU A 539 -8.99 -12.68 16.40
CA LEU A 539 -8.12 -12.28 15.30
C LEU A 539 -6.68 -12.75 15.52
N LYS A 540 -5.94 -12.98 14.42
CA LYS A 540 -4.52 -13.31 14.45
C LYS A 540 -3.73 -12.19 15.13
N ASN A 541 -3.00 -12.50 16.19
CA ASN A 541 -2.25 -11.50 16.93
C ASN A 541 -1.25 -10.72 16.05
N ILE A 542 -1.23 -9.39 16.17
CA ILE A 542 -0.27 -8.51 15.48
C ILE A 542 0.59 -7.82 16.54
N THR A 543 1.89 -8.13 16.53
CA THR A 543 2.84 -7.57 17.49
C THR A 543 2.92 -6.04 17.41
N GLY A 544 2.52 -5.37 18.49
CA GLY A 544 2.53 -3.91 18.63
C GLY A 544 1.24 -3.21 18.18
N LEU A 545 0.14 -3.95 18.01
CA LEU A 545 -1.18 -3.42 17.63
C LEU A 545 -2.14 -3.18 18.81
N GLY A 546 -1.71 -3.46 20.04
CA GLY A 546 -2.52 -3.37 21.26
C GLY A 546 -1.81 -2.63 22.38
#